data_AF-A0A949QYF8-F1
#
_entry.id   AF-A0A949QYF8-F1
#
_cell.length_a   1.000
_cell.length_b   1.000
_cell.length_c   1.000
_cell.angle_alpha   90.00
_cell.angle_beta   90.00
_cell.angle_gamma   90.00
#
_symmetry.space_group_name_H-M   'P 1'
#
loop_
_entity.id
_entity.type
_entity.pdbx_description
1 polymer ?
#
loop_
_entity_poly.entity_id
_entity_poly.type
_entity_poly.pdbx_seq_one_letter_code
_entity_poly.pdbx_strand_id
1 'polypeptide(L)'
;MPQWVSNVADIIGVLGGVFAFLAWIQTLRLRKYQIAEQKRLNSRIRVVLQYEDEKYELPFPLRRSEFTRAELLGRLGMVPIKNDESDQEQKRFLITYLNSRDFFEQMNRIVQGEGDDLLVVPCEWKEFNQFDLPSIP
;
A
#
# COMPACT_ATOMS: atom_id res chain seq x y z
N MET A 1 53.12 36.70 1.11
CA MET A 1 52.11 36.29 2.11
C MET A 1 52.79 35.38 3.12
N PRO A 2 52.49 35.49 4.43
CA PRO A 2 53.18 34.71 5.43
C PRO A 2 52.76 33.22 5.33
N GLN A 3 53.73 32.30 5.36
CA GLN A 3 53.56 30.86 5.08
C GLN A 3 52.46 30.17 5.91
N TRP A 4 52.14 30.70 7.09
CA TRP A 4 51.06 30.17 7.94
C TRP A 4 49.66 30.30 7.31
N VAL A 5 49.41 31.33 6.48
CA VAL A 5 48.12 31.52 5.81
C VAL A 5 47.90 30.44 4.74
N SER A 6 48.96 30.03 4.02
CA SER A 6 48.89 28.95 3.03
C SER A 6 48.60 27.60 3.70
N ASN A 7 49.30 27.30 4.79
CA ASN A 7 49.12 26.04 5.52
C ASN A 7 47.72 25.92 6.13
N VAL A 8 47.15 27.02 6.65
CA VAL A 8 45.79 27.03 7.19
C VAL A 8 44.75 26.83 6.08
N ALA A 9 44.94 27.47 4.91
CA ALA A 9 44.05 27.31 3.77
C ALA A 9 44.06 25.87 3.24
N ASP A 10 45.22 25.23 3.14
CA ASP A 10 45.35 23.84 2.70
C ASP A 10 44.68 22.87 3.69
N ILE A 11 44.83 23.09 5.00
CA ILE A 11 44.18 22.28 6.05
C ILE A 11 42.65 22.44 5.97
N ILE A 12 42.14 23.67 5.82
CA ILE A 12 40.70 23.93 5.70
C ILE A 12 40.14 23.30 4.42
N GLY A 13 40.86 23.39 3.30
CA GLY A 13 40.46 22.79 2.03
C GLY A 13 40.40 21.26 2.10
N VAL A 14 41.42 20.62 2.69
CA VAL A 14 41.46 19.17 2.87
C VAL A 14 40.34 18.70 3.82
N LEU A 15 40.16 19.39 4.96
CA LEU A 15 39.08 19.06 5.89
C LEU A 15 37.70 19.23 5.23
N GLY A 16 37.48 20.32 4.50
CA GLY A 16 36.26 20.56 3.74
C GLY A 16 35.99 19.47 2.70
N GLY A 17 37.02 19.03 1.97
CA GLY A 17 36.93 17.92 1.01
C GLY A 17 36.55 16.60 1.66
N VAL A 18 37.13 16.28 2.83
CA VAL A 18 36.79 15.08 3.60
C VAL A 18 35.35 15.14 4.11
N PHE A 19 34.90 16.27 4.66
CA PHE A 19 33.52 16.43 5.11
C PHE A 19 32.51 16.30 3.96
N ALA A 20 32.77 16.91 2.80
CA ALA A 20 31.93 16.79 1.62
C ALA A 20 31.85 15.35 1.12
N PHE A 21 32.97 14.62 1.14
CA PHE A 21 33.01 13.21 0.75
C PHE A 21 32.20 12.32 1.71
N LEU A 22 32.32 12.52 3.02
CA LEU A 22 31.53 11.79 4.01
C LEU A 22 30.02 12.09 3.87
N ALA A 23 29.67 13.37 3.70
CA ALA A 23 28.30 13.79 3.45
C ALA A 23 27.73 13.11 2.18
N TRP A 24 28.51 13.07 1.10
CA TRP A 24 28.13 12.38 -0.13
C TRP A 24 27.84 10.89 0.08
N ILE A 25 28.72 10.18 0.79
CA ILE A 25 28.51 8.75 1.12
C ILE A 25 27.22 8.57 1.92
N GLN A 26 26.97 9.45 2.90
CA GLN A 26 25.75 9.41 3.70
C GLN A 26 24.50 9.67 2.84
N THR A 27 24.53 10.66 1.94
CA THR A 27 23.46 10.96 0.99
C THR A 27 23.17 9.76 0.07
N LEU A 28 24.20 9.08 -0.44
CA LEU A 28 24.02 7.87 -1.25
C LEU A 28 23.30 6.75 -0.48
N ARG A 29 23.62 6.57 0.81
CA ARG A 29 22.93 5.59 1.67
C ARG A 29 21.47 5.98 1.88
N LEU A 30 21.20 7.23 2.24
CA LEU A 30 19.84 7.75 2.44
C LEU A 30 18.98 7.59 1.18
N ARG A 31 19.53 7.90 0.00
CA ARG A 31 18.84 7.74 -1.27
C ARG A 31 18.45 6.28 -1.53
N LYS A 32 19.31 5.32 -1.19
CA LYS A 32 18.97 3.89 -1.29
C LYS A 32 17.80 3.51 -0.39
N TYR A 33 17.80 3.97 0.87
CA TYR A 33 16.70 3.74 1.80
C TYR A 33 15.39 4.37 1.30
N GLN A 34 15.44 5.61 0.81
CA GLN A 34 14.27 6.29 0.25
C GLN A 34 13.71 5.56 -0.98
N ILE A 35 14.56 5.07 -1.88
CA ILE A 35 14.11 4.30 -3.05
C ILE A 35 13.47 2.98 -2.62
N ALA A 36 14.07 2.27 -1.66
CA ALA A 36 13.53 1.02 -1.15
C ALA A 36 12.16 1.23 -0.47
N GLU A 37 12.05 2.28 0.35
CA GLU A 37 10.80 2.62 1.03
C GLU A 37 9.73 3.09 0.05
N GLN A 38 10.08 3.94 -0.92
CA GLN A 38 9.16 4.35 -1.98
C GLN A 38 8.66 3.15 -2.79
N LYS A 39 9.54 2.18 -3.08
CA LYS A 39 9.17 0.94 -3.76
C LYS A 39 8.23 0.09 -2.89
N ARG A 40 8.49 0.00 -1.57
CA ARG A 40 7.62 -0.69 -0.60
C ARG A 40 6.24 -0.07 -0.54
N LEU A 41 6.16 1.27 -0.47
CA LEU A 41 4.90 2.01 -0.41
C LEU A 41 4.11 1.95 -1.73
N ASN A 42 4.80 1.91 -2.87
CA ASN A 42 4.19 1.77 -4.18
C ASN A 42 3.82 0.33 -4.55
N SER A 43 4.07 -0.67 -3.68
CA SER A 43 3.68 -2.04 -3.97
C SER A 43 2.16 -2.17 -4.06
N ARG A 44 1.70 -3.04 -4.97
CA ARG A 44 0.28 -3.26 -5.24
C ARG A 44 -0.26 -4.30 -4.29
N ILE A 45 -1.34 -3.96 -3.60
CA ILE A 45 -2.11 -4.87 -2.77
C ILE A 45 -3.26 -5.41 -3.59
N ARG A 46 -3.36 -6.73 -3.65
CA ARG A 46 -4.49 -7.44 -4.23
C ARG A 46 -5.53 -7.66 -3.16
N VAL A 47 -6.80 -7.48 -3.51
CA VAL A 47 -7.92 -7.75 -2.62
C VAL A 47 -8.79 -8.81 -3.27
N VAL A 48 -9.00 -9.90 -2.56
CA VAL A 48 -9.79 -11.04 -3.04
C VAL A 48 -10.97 -11.24 -2.12
N LEU A 49 -12.17 -11.18 -2.68
CA LEU A 49 -13.37 -11.71 -2.05
C LEU A 49 -13.34 -13.24 -2.23
N GLN A 50 -13.56 -13.99 -1.16
CA GLN A 50 -13.52 -15.45 -1.20
C GLN A 50 -14.76 -16.07 -0.56
N TYR A 51 -15.42 -16.97 -1.30
CA TYR A 51 -16.45 -17.86 -0.79
C TYR A 51 -16.07 -19.30 -1.17
N GLU A 52 -15.77 -20.15 -0.17
CA GLU A 52 -15.26 -21.51 -0.40
C GLU A 52 -14.07 -21.51 -1.40
N ASP A 53 -14.22 -22.17 -2.55
CA ASP A 53 -13.23 -22.22 -3.63
C ASP A 53 -13.38 -21.07 -4.65
N GLU A 54 -14.49 -20.34 -4.63
CA GLU A 54 -14.73 -19.18 -5.50
C GLU A 54 -13.96 -17.96 -4.99
N LYS A 55 -13.26 -17.31 -5.93
CA LYS A 55 -12.45 -16.13 -5.65
C LYS A 55 -12.71 -15.07 -6.69
N TYR A 56 -12.88 -13.85 -6.22
CA TYR A 56 -12.97 -12.67 -7.07
C TYR A 56 -11.95 -11.63 -6.63
N GLU A 57 -10.97 -11.35 -7.50
CA GLU A 57 -10.03 -10.26 -7.29
C GLU A 57 -10.70 -8.94 -7.71
N LEU A 58 -10.67 -7.93 -6.82
CA LEU A 58 -11.20 -6.62 -7.16
C LEU A 58 -10.47 -6.04 -8.37
N PRO A 59 -11.16 -5.48 -9.37
CA PRO A 59 -10.55 -5.02 -10.62
C PRO A 59 -9.79 -3.70 -10.48
N PHE A 60 -9.57 -3.23 -9.25
CA PHE A 60 -8.94 -1.95 -8.95
C PHE A 60 -7.64 -2.16 -8.19
N PRO A 61 -6.49 -1.68 -8.70
CA PRO A 61 -5.23 -1.80 -8.00
C PRO A 61 -5.17 -0.83 -6.82
N LEU A 62 -4.82 -1.32 -5.63
CA LEU A 62 -4.54 -0.50 -4.45
C LEU A 62 -3.04 -0.45 -4.19
N ARG A 63 -2.51 0.73 -3.89
CA ARG A 63 -1.11 0.86 -3.43
C ARG A 63 -1.06 0.76 -1.91
N ARG A 64 0.04 0.22 -1.38
CA ARG A 64 0.27 0.18 0.08
C ARG A 64 0.19 1.55 0.74
N SER A 65 0.69 2.60 0.08
CA SER A 65 0.59 3.98 0.56
C SER A 65 -0.84 4.50 0.69
N GLU A 66 -1.78 3.92 -0.04
CA GLU A 66 -3.19 4.36 -0.13
C GLU A 66 -4.13 3.38 0.59
N PHE A 67 -3.58 2.27 1.10
CA PHE A 67 -4.37 1.18 1.64
C PHE A 67 -4.93 1.53 3.01
N THR A 68 -6.18 2.00 2.99
CA THR A 68 -6.96 2.34 4.17
C THR A 68 -8.32 1.67 4.09
N ARG A 69 -8.98 1.53 5.25
CA ARG A 69 -10.36 1.01 5.30
C ARG A 69 -11.31 1.82 4.43
N ALA A 70 -11.18 3.16 4.46
CA ALA A 70 -12.05 4.05 3.68
C ALA A 70 -11.86 3.84 2.17
N GLU A 71 -10.61 3.74 1.72
CA GLU A 71 -10.31 3.46 0.31
C GLU A 71 -10.83 2.09 -0.11
N LEU A 72 -10.60 1.05 0.70
CA LEU A 72 -11.11 -0.30 0.42
C LEU A 72 -12.64 -0.31 0.31
N LEU A 73 -13.34 0.32 1.26
CA LEU A 73 -14.81 0.43 1.24
C LEU A 73 -15.29 1.23 0.03
N GLY A 74 -14.57 2.29 -0.36
CA GLY A 74 -14.84 3.05 -1.58
C GLY A 74 -14.75 2.18 -2.82
N ARG A 75 -13.69 1.37 -2.96
CA ARG A 75 -13.51 0.44 -4.10
C ARG A 75 -14.55 -0.66 -4.11
N LEU A 76 -14.89 -1.24 -2.96
CA LEU A 76 -15.96 -2.22 -2.86
C LEU A 76 -17.32 -1.61 -3.26
N GLY A 77 -17.58 -0.36 -2.88
CA GLY A 77 -18.78 0.37 -3.29
C GLY A 77 -18.83 0.72 -4.78
N MET A 78 -17.71 0.62 -5.52
CA MET A 78 -17.69 0.76 -6.98
C MET A 78 -18.05 -0.54 -7.71
N VAL A 79 -18.06 -1.68 -7.01
CA VAL A 79 -18.46 -2.96 -7.62
C VAL A 79 -19.99 -2.96 -7.77
N PRO A 80 -20.53 -3.16 -8.98
CA PRO A 80 -21.98 -3.19 -9.18
C PRO A 80 -22.64 -4.28 -8.32
N ILE A 81 -23.77 -3.95 -7.72
CA ILE A 81 -24.60 -4.88 -6.94
C ILE A 81 -25.71 -5.37 -7.87
N LYS A 82 -26.05 -6.66 -7.78
CA LYS A 82 -27.23 -7.23 -8.44
C LYS A 82 -28.48 -6.58 -7.85
N ASN A 83 -29.06 -5.64 -8.57
CA ASN A 83 -30.35 -5.07 -8.20
C ASN A 83 -31.44 -6.06 -8.60
N ASP A 84 -32.34 -6.39 -7.68
CA ASP A 84 -33.65 -6.90 -8.07
C ASP A 84 -34.44 -5.72 -8.63
N GLU A 85 -35.13 -5.91 -9.76
CA GLU A 85 -35.89 -4.88 -10.49
C GLU A 85 -36.98 -4.17 -9.64
N SER A 86 -37.21 -4.64 -8.41
CA SER A 86 -38.22 -4.14 -7.48
C SER A 86 -37.72 -3.09 -6.48
N ASP A 87 -36.40 -2.91 -6.31
CA ASP A 87 -35.85 -2.00 -5.29
C ASP A 87 -35.26 -0.74 -5.95
N GLN A 88 -35.98 0.39 -5.86
CA GLN A 88 -35.55 1.69 -6.40
C GLN A 88 -34.48 2.40 -5.54
N GLU A 89 -33.98 1.78 -4.47
CA GLU A 89 -32.93 2.34 -3.62
C GLU A 89 -31.59 1.63 -3.88
N GLN A 90 -30.50 2.40 -4.01
CA GLN A 90 -29.14 1.86 -4.05
C GLN A 90 -28.86 1.08 -2.77
N LYS A 91 -28.92 -0.26 -2.86
CA LYS A 91 -28.54 -1.14 -1.75
C LYS A 91 -27.08 -0.89 -1.41
N ARG A 92 -26.80 -0.67 -0.13
CA ARG A 92 -25.41 -0.69 0.37
C ARG A 92 -24.95 -2.13 0.42
N PHE A 93 -23.70 -2.40 0.02
CA PHE A 93 -23.14 -3.73 0.19
C PHE A 93 -22.98 -4.07 1.68
N LEU A 94 -23.05 -5.35 2.00
CA LEU A 94 -22.80 -5.86 3.34
C LEU A 94 -21.72 -6.93 3.29
N ILE A 95 -20.62 -6.71 4.00
CA ILE A 95 -19.57 -7.72 4.24
C ILE A 95 -19.20 -7.65 5.72
N THR A 96 -19.58 -8.69 6.46
CA THR A 96 -19.47 -8.77 7.92
C THR A 96 -18.00 -8.77 8.36
N TYR A 97 -17.14 -9.45 7.61
CA TYR A 97 -15.71 -9.55 7.91
C TYR A 97 -15.01 -8.19 8.00
N LEU A 98 -15.46 -7.16 7.26
CA LEU A 98 -14.85 -5.82 7.26
C LEU A 98 -14.99 -5.05 8.60
N ASN A 99 -15.81 -5.58 9.51
CA ASN A 99 -15.99 -5.07 10.86
C ASN A 99 -15.34 -5.97 11.92
N SER A 100 -14.71 -7.08 11.51
CA SER A 100 -14.03 -8.01 12.41
C SER A 100 -12.67 -7.49 12.85
N ARG A 101 -12.22 -7.93 14.02
CA ARG A 101 -10.87 -7.67 14.51
C ARG A 101 -9.79 -8.22 13.56
N ASP A 102 -10.00 -9.42 13.05
CA ASP A 102 -9.06 -10.12 12.17
C ASP A 102 -8.79 -9.32 10.88
N PHE A 103 -9.83 -8.69 10.33
CA PHE A 103 -9.68 -7.78 9.21
C PHE A 103 -8.77 -6.59 9.53
N PHE A 104 -8.93 -5.95 10.69
CA PHE A 104 -8.07 -4.84 11.09
C PHE A 104 -6.61 -5.29 11.29
N GLU A 105 -6.41 -6.46 11.92
CA GLU A 105 -5.06 -7.02 12.10
C GLU A 105 -4.39 -7.34 10.76
N GLN A 106 -5.13 -7.94 9.83
CA GLN A 106 -4.64 -8.25 8.49
C GLN A 106 -4.28 -6.99 7.70
N MET A 107 -5.13 -5.96 7.75
CA MET A 107 -4.79 -4.68 7.10
C MET A 107 -3.51 -4.07 7.67
N ASN A 108 -3.37 -4.06 9.01
CA ASN A 108 -2.19 -3.48 9.66
C ASN A 108 -0.90 -4.20 9.24
N ARG A 109 -0.93 -5.54 9.16
CA ARG A 109 0.21 -6.34 8.66
C ARG A 109 0.58 -5.94 7.23
N ILE A 110 -0.40 -5.84 6.34
CA ILE A 110 -0.18 -5.43 4.94
C ILE A 110 0.44 -4.02 4.85
N VAL A 111 -0.05 -3.05 5.63
CA VAL A 111 0.51 -1.68 5.67
C VAL A 111 1.94 -1.66 6.21
N GLN A 112 2.22 -2.46 7.23
CA GLN A 112 3.56 -2.63 7.80
C GLN A 112 4.52 -3.37 6.86
N GLY A 113 3.98 -4.06 5.84
CA GLY A 113 4.76 -4.86 4.90
C GLY A 113 5.13 -6.23 5.44
N GLU A 114 4.34 -6.73 6.38
CA GLU A 114 4.44 -8.08 6.92
C GLU A 114 3.56 -9.03 6.09
N GLY A 115 4.17 -10.03 5.45
CA GLY A 115 3.47 -11.02 4.63
C GLY A 115 3.29 -10.63 3.16
N ASP A 116 2.37 -11.32 2.51
CA ASP A 116 2.08 -11.10 1.08
C ASP A 116 1.21 -9.85 0.88
N ASP A 117 1.36 -9.20 -0.28
CA ASP A 117 0.53 -8.07 -0.72
C ASP A 117 -0.89 -8.54 -1.14
N LEU A 118 -1.54 -9.32 -0.29
CA LEU A 118 -2.84 -9.95 -0.53
C LEU A 118 -3.74 -9.82 0.70
N LEU A 119 -4.85 -9.12 0.55
CA LEU A 119 -5.97 -9.12 1.48
C LEU A 119 -7.02 -10.12 1.02
N VAL A 120 -7.24 -11.18 1.79
CA VAL A 120 -8.34 -12.12 1.56
C VAL A 120 -9.51 -11.74 2.47
N VAL A 121 -10.65 -11.45 1.86
CA VAL A 121 -11.90 -11.11 2.53
C VAL A 121 -12.82 -12.33 2.43
N PRO A 122 -12.89 -13.18 3.47
CA PRO A 122 -13.86 -14.26 3.49
C PRO A 122 -15.28 -13.67 3.52
N CYS A 123 -16.13 -14.24 2.68
CA CYS A 123 -17.53 -13.84 2.51
C CYS A 123 -18.43 -15.05 2.74
N GLU A 124 -19.63 -14.81 3.26
CA GLU A 124 -20.73 -15.76 3.11
C GLU A 124 -21.29 -15.73 1.68
N TRP A 125 -22.01 -16.77 1.27
CA TRP A 125 -22.60 -16.85 -0.08
C TRP A 125 -23.43 -15.61 -0.44
N LYS A 126 -24.26 -15.14 0.51
CA LYS A 126 -25.09 -13.95 0.30
C LYS A 126 -24.26 -12.68 0.10
N GLU A 127 -23.13 -12.58 0.80
CA GLU A 127 -22.23 -11.44 0.69
C GLU A 127 -21.40 -11.49 -0.60
N PHE A 128 -21.02 -12.68 -1.05
CA PHE A 128 -20.27 -12.86 -2.30
C PHE A 128 -21.18 -12.63 -3.53
N ASN A 129 -22.35 -13.27 -3.54
CA ASN A 129 -23.27 -13.26 -4.66
C ASN A 129 -24.08 -11.95 -4.82
N GLN A 130 -23.97 -11.01 -3.87
CA GLN A 130 -24.62 -9.69 -3.98
C GLN A 130 -24.05 -8.86 -5.13
N PHE A 131 -22.79 -9.10 -5.51
CA PHE A 131 -22.12 -8.34 -6.55
C PHE A 131 -22.37 -8.95 -7.93
N ASP A 132 -22.50 -8.10 -8.95
CA ASP A 132 -22.53 -8.51 -10.36
C ASP A 132 -21.09 -8.75 -10.83
N LEU A 133 -20.53 -9.86 -10.36
CA LEU A 133 -19.15 -10.25 -10.63
C LEU A 133 -19.06 -10.86 -12.04
N PRO A 134 -18.17 -10.35 -12.93
CA PRO A 134 -17.90 -11.04 -14.17
C PRO A 134 -17.35 -12.44 -13.85
N SER A 135 -17.91 -13.48 -14.46
CA SER A 135 -17.36 -14.82 -14.35
C SER A 135 -15.94 -14.81 -14.91
N ILE A 136 -14.96 -15.10 -14.06
CA ILE A 136 -13.58 -15.28 -14.49
C ILE A 136 -13.56 -16.56 -15.34
N PRO A 137 -13.12 -16.50 -16.62
CA PRO A 137 -13.01 -17.68 -17.47
C PRO A 137 -11.93 -18.66 -16.98
#